data_AF-A0A7V9T186-F1
#
_entry.id   AF-A0A7V9T186-F1
#
_cell.length_a   1.000
_cell.length_b   1.000
_cell.length_c   1.000
_cell.angle_alpha   90.00
_cell.angle_beta   90.00
_cell.angle_gamma   90.00
#
_symmetry.space_group_name_H-M   'P 1'
#
loop_
_entity.id
_entity.type
_entity.pdbx_description
1 polymer ?
#
loop_
_entity_poly.entity_id
_entity_poly.type
_entity_poly.pdbx_seq_one_letter_code
_entity_poly.pdbx_strand_id
1 'polypeptide(L)' 'MSDQQSTGTTDPTYNVISVVYHALQGAETIQKYLDDAGTEEELRTYFQQVQQGYRRAADMGKQLLAQRIEHEHS' A
#
# COMPACT_ATOMS: atom_id res chain seq x y z
N MET A 1 25.33 25.13 -7.37
CA MET A 1 25.10 24.82 -5.95
C MET A 1 23.61 24.62 -5.78
N SER A 2 23.23 23.45 -5.29
CA SER A 2 21.88 22.90 -5.36
C SER A 2 21.06 23.34 -4.15
N ASP A 3 20.11 24.23 -4.36
CA ASP A 3 19.02 24.45 -3.41
C ASP A 3 17.74 23.89 -4.01
N GLN A 4 17.61 22.56 -3.96
CA GLN A 4 16.32 21.92 -4.14
C GLN A 4 15.48 22.22 -2.91
N GLN A 5 14.52 23.11 -3.10
CA GLN A 5 13.33 23.25 -2.29
C GLN A 5 12.76 21.86 -1.94
N SER A 6 12.88 21.46 -0.67
CA SER A 6 12.08 20.36 -0.10
C SER A 6 11.44 20.87 1.18
N THR A 7 10.35 21.62 1.03
CA THR A 7 9.51 22.09 2.14
C THR A 7 8.54 21.01 2.60
N GLY A 8 9.05 19.84 2.95
CA GLY A 8 8.27 18.78 3.56
C GLY A 8 9.21 17.75 4.14
N THR A 9 9.19 17.55 5.45
CA THR A 9 9.98 16.53 6.15
C THR A 9 9.95 15.24 5.34
N THR A 10 11.04 14.92 4.66
CA THR A 10 11.12 13.70 3.84
C THR A 10 11.42 12.57 4.81
N ASP A 11 10.41 12.15 5.57
CA ASP A 11 10.49 11.01 6.46
C ASP A 11 10.18 9.75 5.63
N PRO A 12 11.20 8.96 5.26
CA PRO A 12 10.98 7.82 4.40
C PRO A 12 10.23 6.71 5.14
N THR A 13 10.30 6.67 6.47
CA THR A 13 9.53 5.73 7.30
C THR A 13 8.05 6.11 7.27
N TYR A 14 7.73 7.39 7.45
CA TYR A 14 6.37 7.92 7.26
C TYR A 14 5.82 7.62 5.86
N ASN A 15 6.64 7.76 4.82
CA ASN A 15 6.23 7.46 3.45
C ASN A 15 5.86 5.98 3.27
N VAL A 16 6.66 5.06 3.82
CA VAL A 16 6.34 3.62 3.73
C VAL A 16 5.08 3.28 4.56
N ILE A 17 4.90 3.88 5.74
CA ILE A 17 3.65 3.74 6.51
C ILE A 17 2.44 4.20 5.69
N SER A 18 2.56 5.36 5.03
CA SER A 18 1.51 5.92 4.19
C SER A 18 1.15 4.98 3.03
N VAL A 19 2.16 4.38 2.38
CA VAL A 19 1.94 3.38 1.32
C VAL A 19 1.23 2.13 1.85
N VAL A 20 1.67 1.59 3.01
CA VAL A 20 1.02 0.43 3.62
C VAL A 20 -0.44 0.73 3.96
N TYR A 21 -0.71 1.90 4.55
CA TYR A 21 -2.05 2.34 4.88
C TYR A 21 -2.95 2.41 3.63
N HIS A 22 -2.51 3.11 2.58
CA HIS A 22 -3.29 3.24 1.36
C HIS A 22 -3.49 1.91 0.62
N ALA A 23 -2.51 1.01 0.67
CA ALA A 23 -2.65 -0.33 0.11
C ALA A 23 -3.72 -1.14 0.86
N LEU A 24 -3.73 -1.12 2.20
CA LEU A 24 -4.76 -1.79 2.99
C LEU A 24 -6.15 -1.20 2.76
N GLN A 25 -6.26 0.13 2.75
CA GLN A 25 -7.50 0.83 2.44
C GLN A 25 -8.01 0.50 1.02
N GLY A 26 -7.08 0.39 0.05
CA GLY A 26 -7.39 -0.03 -1.32
C GLY A 26 -7.96 -1.46 -1.34
N ALA A 27 -7.31 -2.41 -0.66
CA ALA A 27 -7.80 -3.79 -0.59
C ALA A 27 -9.21 -3.91 0.05
N GLU A 28 -9.49 -3.12 1.08
CA GLU A 28 -10.82 -3.03 1.70
C GLU A 28 -11.85 -2.40 0.76
N THR A 29 -11.46 -1.35 0.03
CA THR A 29 -12.34 -0.70 -0.96
C THR A 29 -12.72 -1.67 -2.07
N ILE A 30 -11.78 -2.46 -2.59
CA ILE A 30 -12.06 -3.47 -3.62
C ILE A 30 -12.96 -4.59 -3.09
N GLN A 31 -12.93 -4.89 -1.79
CA GLN A 31 -13.85 -5.87 -1.22
C GLN A 31 -15.32 -5.45 -1.42
N LYS A 32 -15.62 -4.16 -1.25
CA LYS A 32 -16.98 -3.63 -1.47
C LYS A 32 -17.41 -3.82 -2.94
N TYR A 33 -16.52 -3.53 -3.88
CA TYR A 33 -16.81 -3.74 -5.30
C TYR A 33 -16.92 -5.22 -5.69
N LEU A 34 -16.22 -6.13 -5.00
CA LEU A 34 -16.41 -7.57 -5.16
C LEU A 34 -17.79 -8.04 -4.70
N ASP A 35 -18.32 -7.42 -3.64
CA ASP A 35 -19.66 -7.70 -3.14
C ASP A 35 -20.72 -7.14 -4.12
N ASP A 36 -20.50 -5.93 -4.65
CA ASP A 36 -21.38 -5.28 -5.64
C ASP A 36 -21.40 -6.01 -7.00
N ALA A 37 -20.28 -6.65 -7.40
CA ALA A 37 -20.16 -7.36 -8.67
C ALA A 37 -21.07 -8.60 -8.79
N GLY A 38 -21.69 -9.05 -7.70
CA GLY A 38 -22.64 -10.16 -7.72
C GLY A 38 -22.03 -11.43 -8.35
N THR A 39 -22.63 -11.91 -9.44
CA THR A 39 -22.20 -13.11 -10.18
C THR A 39 -21.41 -12.80 -11.46
N GLU A 40 -21.07 -11.54 -11.73
CA GLU A 40 -20.36 -11.13 -12.95
C GLU A 40 -18.88 -11.56 -12.89
N GLU A 41 -18.58 -12.71 -13.51
CA GLU A 41 -17.27 -13.38 -13.39
C GLU A 41 -16.10 -12.51 -13.87
N GLU A 42 -16.29 -11.73 -14.94
CA GLU A 42 -15.26 -10.81 -15.47
C GLU A 42 -14.89 -9.74 -14.43
N LEU A 43 -15.89 -9.09 -13.84
CA LEU A 43 -15.68 -8.06 -12.79
C LEU A 43 -15.04 -8.66 -11.55
N ARG A 44 -15.55 -9.82 -11.09
CA ARG A 44 -15.01 -10.52 -9.93
C ARG A 44 -13.55 -10.89 -10.12
N THR A 45 -13.19 -11.39 -11.31
CA THR A 45 -11.81 -11.76 -11.65
C THR A 45 -10.90 -10.54 -11.63
N TYR A 46 -11.32 -9.46 -12.27
CA TYR A 46 -10.55 -8.22 -12.30
C TYR A 46 -10.36 -7.64 -10.88
N PHE A 47 -11.43 -7.51 -10.10
CA PHE A 47 -11.36 -6.96 -8.74
C PHE A 47 -10.53 -7.85 -7.81
N GLN A 48 -10.62 -9.17 -7.91
CA GLN A 48 -9.75 -10.06 -7.15
C GLN A 48 -8.26 -9.82 -7.46
N GLN A 49 -7.90 -9.64 -8.74
CA GLN A 49 -6.52 -9.34 -9.12
C GLN A 49 -6.04 -8.01 -8.55
N VAL A 50 -6.88 -6.97 -8.62
CA VAL A 50 -6.57 -5.64 -8.06
C VAL A 50 -6.42 -5.72 -6.54
N GLN A 51 -7.33 -6.40 -5.83
CA GLN A 51 -7.27 -6.59 -4.37
C GLN A 51 -5.99 -7.31 -3.96
N GLN A 52 -5.60 -8.36 -4.70
CA GLN A 52 -4.34 -9.07 -4.44
C GLN A 52 -3.13 -8.18 -4.67
N GLY A 53 -3.16 -7.29 -5.66
CA GLY A 53 -2.11 -6.29 -5.88
C GLY A 53 -1.91 -5.38 -4.67
N TYR A 54 -3.02 -4.85 -4.13
CA TYR A 54 -2.98 -4.06 -2.89
C TYR A 54 -2.45 -4.84 -1.69
N ARG A 55 -2.89 -6.09 -1.49
CA ARG A 55 -2.39 -6.94 -0.39
C ARG A 55 -0.88 -7.17 -0.49
N ARG A 56 -0.39 -7.51 -1.69
CA ARG A 56 1.06 -7.67 -1.95
C ARG A 56 1.84 -6.38 -1.65
N ALA A 57 1.33 -5.23 -2.07
CA ALA A 57 1.96 -3.94 -1.79
C ALA A 57 2.05 -3.66 -0.27
N ALA A 58 0.97 -3.94 0.46
CA ALA A 58 0.95 -3.80 1.91
C ALA A 58 1.96 -4.73 2.60
N ASP A 59 2.06 -5.99 2.16
CA ASP A 59 2.98 -6.96 2.75
C ASP A 59 4.45 -6.60 2.50
N MET A 60 4.80 -6.19 1.27
CA MET A 60 6.14 -5.68 0.95
C MET A 60 6.49 -4.44 1.78
N GLY A 61 5.54 -3.51 1.94
CA GLY A 61 5.74 -2.31 2.75
C GLY A 61 5.97 -2.63 4.23
N LYS A 62 5.24 -3.60 4.80
CA LYS A 62 5.44 -4.07 6.18
C LYS A 62 6.82 -4.71 6.37
N GLN A 63 7.27 -5.52 5.41
CA GLN A 63 8.61 -6.12 5.45
C GLN A 63 9.71 -5.04 5.42
N LEU A 64 9.56 -4.03 4.56
CA LEU A 64 10.49 -2.91 4.50
C LEU A 64 10.51 -2.08 5.81
N LEU A 65 9.34 -1.88 6.43
CA LEU A 65 9.25 -1.21 7.74
C LEU A 65 9.97 -2.00 8.83
N ALA A 66 9.79 -3.33 8.89
CA ALA A 66 10.47 -4.16 9.87
C ALA A 66 11.99 -4.02 9.74
N GLN A 67 12.52 -4.12 8.52
CA GLN A 67 13.96 -3.94 8.25
C GLN A 67 14.46 -2.55 8.67
N ARG A 68 13.69 -1.49 8.38
CA ARG A 68 14.08 -0.12 8.76
C ARG A 68 14.14 0.07 10.27
N ILE A 69 13.14 -0.44 10.99
CA ILE A 69 13.09 -0.34 12.46
C ILE A 69 14.25 -1.13 13.08
N GLU A 70 14.54 -2.34 12.60
CA GLU A 70 15.70 -3.12 13.07
C GLU A 70 17.03 -2.37 12.89
N HIS A 71 17.19 -1.69 11.75
CA HIS A 71 18.40 -0.91 11.45
C HIS A 71 18.51 0.40 12.26
N GLU A 72 17.41 1.05 12.63
CA GLU A 72 17.45 2.27 13.47
C GLU A 72 17.85 1.99 14.94
N HIS A 73 17.74 0.74 15.39
CA HIS A 73 18.06 0.33 16.76
C HIS A 73 19.44 -0.38 16.89
N SER A 74 20.19 -0.51 15.79
CA SER A 74 21.52 -1.15 15.74
C SER A 74 22.65 -0.11 15.74
#